data_AF-A0A7M1PWJ3-F1
#
_entry.id   AF-A0A7M1PWJ3-F1
#
_cell.length_a   1.000
_cell.length_b   1.000
_cell.length_c   1.000
_cell.angle_alpha   90.00
_cell.angle_beta   90.00
_cell.angle_gamma   90.00
#
_symmetry.space_group_name_H-M   'P 1'
#
loop_
_entity.id
_entity.type
_entity.pdbx_description
1 polymer ?
#
loop_
_entity_poly.entity_id
_entity_poly.type
_entity_poly.pdbx_seq_one_letter_code
_entity_poly.pdbx_strand_id
1 'polypeptide(L)'
;MFKVKKLILLLCIIVLLSTTGCWDYTELDKITLVKGFGIDINENNEIILTFQMLKPQNSTSQGESNEDKKVFIIEESGKTVFDAIRNASLHASRKLYFAHNQVIILGKKAAQSNPKGLLENFRRDTESRTLDYILIAENTASEILHSKGGLDSIQSQDLGSLVSNFKPSGKVVPIRISDITLAMLSKTTSPIAPIVKLDEAGHSYLSDTAIIKNNRYVGNLNSEETRGYLWITNKLKSGIINIEDKEKDILIAFEIIDTNSKLKFNFKEDIVVEISLEAHTNLGNNLKSTKNVTEKELIRMQEEHIKETAMKAINKANYYNADIFGFGEYIHANYPKQWKKIEKNWSHTFSQLKYEIDVKVEIKSHGRITTKYKEE
;
A
#
# COMPACT_ATOMS: atom_id res chain seq x y z
N MET A 1 -28.98 31.70 56.51
CA MET A 1 -27.90 30.68 56.49
C MET A 1 -28.33 29.27 56.08
N PHE A 2 -29.46 28.73 56.54
CA PHE A 2 -29.87 27.33 56.23
C PHE A 2 -30.15 27.04 54.74
N LYS A 3 -30.72 27.98 53.97
CA LYS A 3 -30.99 27.80 52.53
C LYS A 3 -29.72 27.73 51.67
N VAL A 4 -28.70 28.54 52.00
CA VAL A 4 -27.40 28.53 51.31
C VAL A 4 -26.65 27.23 51.58
N LYS A 5 -26.69 26.71 52.80
CA LYS A 5 -26.11 25.40 53.14
C LYS A 5 -26.76 24.24 52.38
N LYS A 6 -28.09 24.26 52.18
CA LYS A 6 -28.81 23.26 51.38
C LYS A 6 -28.48 23.36 49.88
N LEU A 7 -28.31 24.58 49.35
CA LEU A 7 -27.94 24.79 47.95
C LEU A 7 -26.50 24.33 47.66
N ILE A 8 -25.57 24.61 48.58
CA ILE A 8 -24.18 24.13 48.48
C ILE A 8 -24.15 22.59 48.54
N LEU A 9 -24.91 21.98 49.45
CA LEU A 9 -25.01 20.51 49.54
C LEU A 9 -25.57 19.89 48.25
N LEU A 10 -26.60 20.49 47.66
CA LEU A 10 -27.18 20.03 46.39
C LEU A 10 -26.18 20.17 45.24
N LEU A 11 -25.43 21.28 45.17
CA LEU A 11 -24.40 21.50 44.16
C LEU A 11 -23.25 20.47 44.31
N CYS A 12 -22.82 20.16 45.53
CA CYS A 12 -21.82 19.12 45.79
C CYS A 12 -22.31 17.73 45.35
N ILE A 13 -23.59 17.40 45.57
CA ILE A 13 -24.18 16.13 45.13
C ILE A 13 -24.24 16.05 43.60
N ILE A 14 -24.58 17.14 42.92
CA ILE A 14 -24.59 17.21 41.45
C ILE A 14 -23.18 17.04 40.88
N VAL A 15 -22.16 17.67 41.49
CA VAL A 15 -20.76 17.50 41.08
C VAL A 15 -20.28 16.06 41.28
N LEU A 16 -20.63 15.42 42.40
CA LEU A 16 -20.29 14.01 42.67
C LEU A 16 -20.96 13.02 41.70
N LEU A 17 -22.22 13.29 41.31
CA LEU A 17 -22.91 12.51 40.29
C LEU A 17 -22.36 12.75 38.88
N SER A 18 -21.72 13.90 38.64
CA SER A 18 -21.07 14.24 37.37
C SER A 18 -19.66 13.64 37.23
N THR A 19 -19.10 13.05 38.30
CA THR A 19 -17.76 12.44 38.30
C THR A 19 -17.72 10.94 37.99
N THR A 20 -18.79 10.33 37.45
CA THR A 20 -18.80 8.92 36.99
C THR A 20 -18.02 8.69 35.69
N GLY A 21 -16.98 9.51 35.43
CA GLY A 21 -16.20 9.51 34.20
C GLY A 21 -14.89 8.75 34.33
N CYS A 22 -14.93 7.43 34.56
CA CYS A 22 -13.80 6.50 34.34
C CYS A 22 -14.31 5.06 34.10
N TRP A 23 -15.44 4.89 33.41
CA TRP A 23 -15.99 3.55 33.12
C TRP A 23 -15.17 2.78 32.08
N ASP A 24 -14.41 3.48 31.23
CA ASP A 24 -13.78 2.92 30.03
C ASP A 24 -12.25 2.74 30.15
N TYR A 25 -11.75 2.56 31.38
CA TYR A 25 -10.32 2.34 31.63
C TYR A 25 -9.99 0.84 31.60
N THR A 26 -9.20 0.42 30.61
CA THR A 26 -8.57 -0.91 30.62
C THR A 26 -7.09 -0.76 30.97
N GLU A 27 -6.64 -1.46 32.01
CA GLU A 27 -5.25 -1.44 32.45
C GLU A 27 -4.31 -2.08 31.41
N LEU A 28 -3.09 -1.56 31.29
CA LEU A 28 -2.09 -2.01 30.30
C LEU A 28 -1.64 -3.47 30.51
N ASP A 29 -1.75 -4.00 31.73
CA ASP A 29 -1.43 -5.38 32.07
C ASP A 29 -2.55 -6.37 31.69
N LYS A 30 -3.75 -5.89 31.35
CA LYS A 30 -4.89 -6.69 30.90
C LYS A 30 -5.01 -6.79 29.37
N ILE A 31 -4.16 -6.08 28.65
CA ILE A 31 -4.13 -6.08 27.18
C ILE A 31 -2.82 -6.66 26.63
N THR A 32 -2.90 -7.21 25.43
CA THR A 32 -1.74 -7.58 24.61
C THR A 32 -1.79 -6.82 23.29
N LEU A 33 -0.67 -6.20 22.92
CA LEU A 33 -0.59 -5.33 21.76
C LEU A 33 -0.38 -6.17 20.50
N VAL A 34 -1.38 -6.20 19.61
CA VAL A 34 -1.25 -6.79 18.28
C VAL A 34 -0.45 -5.82 17.41
N LYS A 35 0.63 -6.31 16.81
CA LYS A 35 1.53 -5.55 15.92
C LYS A 35 1.36 -5.93 14.47
N GLY A 36 0.95 -7.15 14.18
CA GLY A 36 0.66 -7.64 12.83
C GLY A 36 -0.49 -8.63 12.85
N PHE A 37 -1.30 -8.59 11.81
CA PHE A 37 -2.48 -9.44 11.68
C PHE A 37 -2.52 -10.09 10.30
N GLY A 38 -2.58 -11.42 10.26
CA GLY A 38 -2.63 -12.23 9.05
C GLY A 38 -3.99 -12.90 8.88
N ILE A 39 -4.48 -12.99 7.64
CA ILE A 39 -5.69 -13.71 7.28
C ILE A 39 -5.37 -14.70 6.17
N ASP A 40 -5.53 -15.98 6.47
CA ASP A 40 -5.39 -17.09 5.53
C ASP A 40 -6.70 -17.86 5.39
N ILE A 41 -6.80 -18.68 4.34
CA ILE A 41 -7.89 -19.64 4.15
C ILE A 41 -7.26 -21.01 3.89
N ASN A 42 -7.64 -22.00 4.68
CA ASN A 42 -7.16 -23.38 4.53
C ASN A 42 -7.92 -24.14 3.43
N GLU A 43 -7.52 -25.39 3.17
CA GLU A 43 -8.16 -26.24 2.16
C GLU A 43 -9.63 -26.55 2.46
N ASN A 44 -10.06 -26.43 3.72
CA ASN A 44 -11.43 -26.66 4.16
C ASN A 44 -12.30 -25.39 4.08
N ASN A 45 -11.80 -24.30 3.49
CA ASN A 45 -12.43 -22.97 3.45
C ASN A 45 -12.65 -22.34 4.84
N GLU A 46 -11.91 -22.77 5.86
CA GLU A 46 -11.91 -22.10 7.16
C GLU A 46 -10.95 -20.92 7.15
N ILE A 47 -11.33 -19.85 7.84
CA ILE A 47 -10.50 -18.66 7.99
C ILE A 47 -9.50 -18.95 9.11
N ILE A 48 -8.22 -18.71 8.83
CA ILE A 48 -7.13 -18.78 9.80
C ILE A 48 -6.63 -17.37 10.03
N LEU A 49 -6.55 -16.97 11.30
CA LEU A 49 -6.02 -15.69 11.71
C LEU A 49 -4.70 -15.87 12.44
N THR A 50 -3.67 -15.16 12.01
CA THR A 50 -2.37 -15.13 12.67
C THR A 50 -2.19 -13.79 13.37
N PHE A 51 -1.90 -13.80 14.66
CA PHE A 51 -1.70 -12.58 15.46
C PHE A 51 -0.27 -12.50 15.95
N GLN A 52 0.48 -11.50 15.51
CA GLN A 52 1.81 -11.20 16.06
C GLN A 52 1.66 -10.16 17.17
N MET A 53 1.91 -10.56 18.41
CA MET A 53 1.71 -9.74 19.61
C MET A 53 3.02 -9.45 20.34
N LEU A 54 3.12 -8.30 21.00
CA LEU A 54 4.26 -8.01 21.89
C LEU A 54 4.22 -8.85 23.17
N LYS A 55 5.38 -9.37 23.57
CA LYS A 55 5.54 -9.87 24.93
C LYS A 55 5.70 -8.69 25.91
N PRO A 56 4.99 -8.67 27.05
CA PRO A 56 5.25 -7.70 28.11
C PRO A 56 6.68 -7.84 28.62
N GLN A 57 7.46 -6.75 28.67
CA GLN A 57 8.81 -6.77 29.23
C GLN A 57 8.77 -6.85 30.76
N ASN A 58 8.64 -8.05 31.30
CA ASN A 58 8.92 -8.36 32.70
C ASN A 58 9.90 -9.53 32.76
N SER A 59 11.14 -9.32 32.34
CA SER A 59 12.21 -10.30 32.53
C SER A 59 13.55 -9.58 32.72
N THR A 60 13.73 -9.05 33.93
CA THR A 60 15.04 -8.93 34.55
C THR A 60 15.57 -10.33 34.83
N SER A 61 16.11 -10.99 33.81
CA SER A 61 16.93 -12.18 33.97
C SER A 61 18.28 -11.89 33.35
N GLN A 62 19.20 -11.46 34.23
CA GLN A 62 20.64 -11.50 33.99
C GLN A 62 21.02 -12.93 33.62
N GLY A 63 21.70 -13.08 32.49
CA GLY A 63 22.43 -14.30 32.15
C GLY A 63 21.62 -15.31 31.35
N GLU A 64 21.43 -15.01 30.07
CA GLU A 64 21.57 -15.94 28.94
C GLU A 64 21.42 -15.11 27.66
N SER A 65 22.23 -15.38 26.65
CA SER A 65 22.17 -14.72 25.34
C SER A 65 20.92 -15.19 24.59
N ASN A 66 19.75 -14.76 25.05
CA ASN A 66 18.48 -15.09 24.42
C ASN A 66 18.13 -13.98 23.43
N GLU A 67 18.34 -14.25 22.14
CA GLU A 67 17.53 -13.71 21.04
C GLU A 67 16.04 -14.15 21.17
N ASP A 68 15.50 -14.20 22.39
CA ASP A 68 14.16 -14.64 22.67
C ASP A 68 13.20 -13.60 22.10
N LYS A 69 12.50 -14.02 21.04
CA LYS A 69 11.54 -13.27 20.25
C LYS A 69 10.73 -12.32 21.13
N LYS A 70 10.89 -11.01 20.90
CA LYS A 70 10.12 -9.91 21.54
C LYS A 70 8.61 -10.01 21.28
N VAL A 71 8.20 -10.97 20.46
CA VAL A 71 6.83 -11.25 20.07
C VAL A 71 6.40 -12.67 20.38
N PHE A 72 5.11 -12.84 20.57
CA PHE A 72 4.41 -14.11 20.65
C PHE A 72 3.40 -14.17 19.49
N ILE A 73 3.38 -15.29 18.76
CA ILE A 73 2.46 -15.49 17.63
C ILE A 73 1.46 -16.58 18.01
N ILE A 74 0.19 -16.32 17.77
CA ILE A 74 -0.88 -17.34 17.86
C ILE A 74 -1.61 -17.42 16.52
N GLU A 75 -2.17 -18.59 16.25
CA GLU A 75 -3.00 -18.85 15.09
C GLU A 75 -4.31 -19.48 15.53
N GLU A 76 -5.41 -18.97 15.00
CA GLU A 76 -6.73 -19.50 15.29
C GLU A 76 -7.59 -19.62 14.05
N SER A 77 -8.37 -20.69 14.01
CA SER A 77 -9.37 -20.87 12.98
C SER A 77 -10.77 -20.46 13.45
N GLY A 78 -11.62 -20.15 12.48
CA GLY A 78 -13.03 -19.88 12.72
C GLY A 78 -13.82 -19.83 11.42
N LYS A 79 -15.15 -19.88 11.54
CA LYS A 79 -16.06 -19.78 10.38
C LYS A 79 -16.15 -18.36 9.83
N THR A 80 -15.86 -17.37 10.67
CA THR A 80 -15.79 -15.95 10.33
C THR A 80 -14.57 -15.33 10.98
N VAL A 81 -14.11 -14.17 10.49
CA VAL A 81 -13.03 -13.41 11.14
C VAL A 81 -13.40 -13.09 12.60
N PHE A 82 -14.68 -12.81 12.90
CA PHE A 82 -15.13 -12.49 14.26
C PHE A 82 -15.09 -13.71 15.19
N ASP A 83 -15.49 -14.88 14.67
CA ASP A 83 -15.43 -16.17 15.36
C ASP A 83 -13.98 -16.55 15.68
N ALA A 84 -13.07 -16.43 14.71
CA ALA A 84 -11.66 -16.70 14.91
C ALA A 84 -10.99 -15.73 15.92
N ILE A 85 -11.33 -14.43 15.91
CA ILE A 85 -10.88 -13.46 16.93
C ILE A 85 -11.41 -13.86 18.32
N ARG A 86 -12.66 -14.33 18.41
CA ARG A 86 -13.26 -14.78 19.67
C ARG A 86 -12.56 -16.04 20.20
N ASN A 87 -12.23 -16.98 19.32
CA ASN A 87 -11.45 -18.17 19.67
C ASN A 87 -10.03 -17.79 20.13
N ALA A 88 -9.38 -16.82 19.48
CA ALA A 88 -8.06 -16.31 19.88
C ALA A 88 -8.05 -15.70 21.28
N SER A 89 -9.17 -15.12 21.71
CA SER A 89 -9.32 -14.61 23.06
C SER A 89 -9.34 -15.71 24.13
N LEU A 90 -9.55 -16.99 23.78
CA LEU A 90 -9.46 -18.12 24.71
C LEU A 90 -8.00 -18.57 24.94
N HIS A 91 -7.12 -18.33 23.98
CA HIS A 91 -5.70 -18.70 24.07
C HIS A 91 -4.78 -17.50 24.36
N ALA A 92 -5.28 -16.27 24.19
CA ALA A 92 -4.62 -15.07 24.67
C ALA A 92 -4.87 -14.88 26.18
N SER A 93 -3.80 -14.79 26.97
CA SER A 93 -3.89 -14.51 28.42
C SER A 93 -4.38 -13.08 28.74
N ARG A 94 -4.58 -12.24 27.72
CA ARG A 94 -4.95 -10.83 27.79
C ARG A 94 -5.85 -10.45 26.61
N LYS A 95 -6.64 -9.40 26.76
CA LYS A 95 -7.48 -8.85 25.66
C LYS A 95 -6.58 -8.41 24.50
N LEU A 96 -6.88 -8.86 23.27
CA LEU A 96 -6.20 -8.43 22.06
C LEU A 96 -6.50 -6.94 21.80
N TYR A 97 -5.46 -6.13 21.62
CA TYR A 97 -5.60 -4.69 21.37
C TYR A 97 -4.90 -4.30 20.06
N PHE A 98 -5.69 -3.83 19.08
CA PHE A 98 -5.25 -3.62 17.69
C PHE A 98 -4.80 -2.18 17.39
N ALA A 99 -4.89 -1.25 18.33
CA ALA A 99 -4.61 0.18 18.06
C ALA A 99 -3.14 0.47 17.66
N HIS A 100 -2.23 -0.50 17.75
CA HIS A 100 -0.84 -0.39 17.34
C HIS A 100 -0.45 -1.35 16.22
N ASN A 101 -1.44 -1.96 15.56
CA ASN A 101 -1.21 -2.79 14.40
C ASN A 101 -0.50 -2.00 13.30
N GLN A 102 0.46 -2.62 12.62
CA GLN A 102 1.25 -1.98 11.56
C GLN A 102 0.76 -2.42 10.17
N VAL A 103 0.46 -3.72 10.04
CA VAL A 103 0.08 -4.35 8.79
C VAL A 103 -1.04 -5.36 8.99
N ILE A 104 -1.93 -5.44 8.00
CA ILE A 104 -2.87 -6.53 7.80
C ILE A 104 -2.45 -7.24 6.51
N ILE A 105 -2.19 -8.54 6.61
CA ILE A 105 -1.70 -9.35 5.50
C ILE A 105 -2.78 -10.35 5.10
N LEU A 106 -3.18 -10.32 3.83
CA LEU A 106 -4.04 -11.36 3.27
C LEU A 106 -3.18 -12.40 2.57
N GLY A 107 -3.32 -13.67 2.96
CA GLY A 107 -2.79 -14.79 2.20
C GLY A 107 -3.35 -14.80 0.78
N LYS A 108 -2.62 -15.40 -0.16
CA LYS A 108 -3.02 -15.46 -1.57
C LYS A 108 -4.41 -16.07 -1.76
N LYS A 109 -4.70 -17.19 -1.08
CA LYS A 109 -6.03 -17.82 -1.11
C LYS A 109 -7.12 -16.93 -0.51
N ALA A 110 -6.82 -16.26 0.61
CA ALA A 110 -7.73 -15.29 1.22
C ALA A 110 -8.04 -14.13 0.24
N ALA A 111 -7.02 -13.57 -0.40
CA ALA A 111 -7.17 -12.51 -1.41
C ALA A 111 -7.96 -12.95 -2.66
N GLN A 112 -7.86 -14.22 -3.06
CA GLN A 112 -8.59 -14.79 -4.19
C GLN A 112 -10.07 -15.08 -3.88
N SER A 113 -10.45 -15.18 -2.60
CA SER A 113 -11.80 -15.57 -2.18
C SER A 113 -12.79 -14.38 -2.15
N ASN A 114 -12.74 -13.57 -1.09
CA ASN A 114 -13.61 -12.44 -0.78
C ASN A 114 -12.87 -11.45 0.17
N PRO A 115 -11.79 -10.78 -0.28
CA PRO A 115 -11.04 -9.81 0.51
C PRO A 115 -11.91 -8.74 1.17
N LYS A 116 -12.97 -8.23 0.50
CA LYS A 116 -13.87 -7.23 1.09
C LYS A 116 -14.60 -7.75 2.33
N GLY A 117 -15.11 -8.99 2.28
CA GLY A 117 -15.78 -9.60 3.44
C GLY A 117 -14.82 -9.89 4.58
N LEU A 118 -13.59 -10.27 4.27
CA LEU A 118 -12.54 -10.50 5.27
C LEU A 118 -12.10 -9.20 5.96
N LEU A 119 -12.05 -8.09 5.21
CA LEU A 119 -11.66 -6.77 5.73
C LEU A 119 -12.83 -5.99 6.37
N GLU A 120 -14.08 -6.45 6.22
CA GLU A 120 -15.26 -5.71 6.71
C GLU A 120 -15.23 -5.49 8.22
N ASN A 121 -14.72 -6.45 8.99
CA ASN A 121 -14.65 -6.36 10.45
C ASN A 121 -13.81 -5.18 10.94
N PHE A 122 -12.71 -4.86 10.25
CA PHE A 122 -11.85 -3.72 10.58
C PHE A 122 -12.52 -2.37 10.35
N ARG A 123 -13.60 -2.33 9.55
CA ARG A 123 -14.42 -1.11 9.39
C ARG A 123 -15.44 -0.93 10.51
N ARG A 124 -15.83 -2.02 11.18
CA ARG A 124 -16.89 -2.03 12.20
C ARG A 124 -16.35 -1.93 13.61
N ASP A 125 -15.10 -2.36 13.83
CA ASP A 125 -14.44 -2.29 15.12
C ASP A 125 -13.88 -0.88 15.40
N THR A 126 -14.29 -0.28 16.50
CA THR A 126 -13.83 1.04 16.96
C THR A 126 -12.39 1.04 17.43
N GLU A 127 -11.81 -0.13 17.73
CA GLU A 127 -10.41 -0.27 18.21
C GLU A 127 -9.40 -0.45 17.07
N SER A 128 -9.84 -0.77 15.84
CA SER A 128 -8.96 -0.87 14.67
C SER A 128 -8.62 0.51 14.11
N ARG A 129 -7.33 0.74 13.82
CA ARG A 129 -6.92 1.96 13.14
C ARG A 129 -7.17 1.86 11.65
N THR A 130 -7.74 2.92 11.10
CA THR A 130 -7.90 3.08 9.65
C THR A 130 -6.57 3.29 8.90
N LEU A 131 -5.45 3.32 9.63
CA LEU A 131 -4.11 3.61 9.11
C LEU A 131 -3.24 2.37 8.89
N ASP A 132 -3.72 1.17 9.21
CA ASP A 132 -2.96 -0.07 8.99
C ASP A 132 -2.69 -0.27 7.50
N TYR A 133 -1.46 -0.67 7.14
CA TYR A 133 -1.15 -1.01 5.74
C TYR A 133 -1.72 -2.38 5.39
N ILE A 134 -2.24 -2.53 4.17
CA ILE A 134 -2.68 -3.82 3.64
C ILE A 134 -1.60 -4.40 2.72
N LEU A 135 -1.27 -5.67 2.94
CA LEU A 135 -0.36 -6.44 2.10
C LEU A 135 -1.06 -7.69 1.59
N ILE A 136 -0.65 -8.18 0.42
CA ILE A 136 -1.01 -9.52 -0.06
C ILE A 136 0.23 -10.41 0.00
N ALA A 137 0.18 -11.53 0.71
CA ALA A 137 1.28 -12.50 0.69
C ALA A 137 1.28 -13.27 -0.63
N GLU A 138 2.47 -13.58 -1.17
CA GLU A 138 2.57 -14.47 -2.32
C GLU A 138 2.10 -15.90 -2.00
N ASN A 139 2.28 -16.33 -0.75
CA ASN A 139 1.79 -17.60 -0.22
C ASN A 139 0.79 -17.34 0.91
N THR A 140 1.21 -17.50 2.17
CA THR A 140 0.36 -17.35 3.36
C THR A 140 0.76 -16.13 4.17
N ALA A 141 -0.21 -15.52 4.86
CA ALA A 141 0.06 -14.43 5.79
C ALA A 141 0.83 -14.93 7.03
N SER A 142 0.51 -16.14 7.49
CA SER A 142 1.21 -16.84 8.57
C SER A 142 2.72 -16.91 8.34
N GLU A 143 3.15 -17.41 7.17
CA GLU A 143 4.56 -17.58 6.81
C GLU A 143 5.30 -16.24 6.88
N ILE A 144 4.69 -15.18 6.36
CA ILE A 144 5.26 -13.83 6.38
C ILE A 144 5.38 -13.26 7.81
N LEU A 145 4.44 -13.55 8.72
CA LEU A 145 4.52 -13.08 10.11
C LEU A 145 5.49 -13.89 10.97
N HIS A 146 5.74 -15.16 10.61
CA HIS A 146 6.71 -16.03 11.27
C HIS A 146 8.16 -15.81 10.78
N SER A 147 8.34 -15.19 9.62
CA SER A 147 9.66 -14.92 9.07
C SER A 147 10.47 -13.99 9.98
N LYS A 148 11.81 -14.03 9.83
CA LYS A 148 12.69 -13.15 10.59
C LYS A 148 12.50 -11.71 10.12
N GLY A 149 12.27 -10.82 11.08
CA GLY A 149 12.41 -9.38 10.88
C GLY A 149 13.81 -9.03 10.42
N GLY A 150 13.92 -7.99 9.59
CA GLY A 150 15.19 -7.49 9.07
C GLY A 150 15.97 -6.76 10.15
N LEU A 151 15.80 -5.43 10.23
CA LEU A 151 16.48 -4.59 11.21
C LEU A 151 15.68 -4.48 12.51
N ASP A 152 14.35 -4.48 12.42
CA ASP A 152 13.48 -4.59 13.58
C ASP A 152 13.41 -6.05 14.03
N SER A 153 13.43 -6.28 15.34
CA SER A 153 13.21 -7.63 15.88
C SER A 153 11.77 -8.14 15.70
N ILE A 154 10.90 -7.34 15.05
CA ILE A 154 9.46 -7.56 14.92
C ILE A 154 9.07 -7.38 13.46
N GLN A 155 8.77 -8.49 12.83
CA GLN A 155 8.46 -8.60 11.41
C GLN A 155 7.36 -7.64 10.93
N SER A 156 6.27 -7.46 11.67
CA SER A 156 5.22 -6.53 11.26
C SER A 156 5.66 -5.05 11.29
N GLN A 157 6.62 -4.69 12.14
CA GLN A 157 7.22 -3.36 12.17
C GLN A 157 8.14 -3.16 10.99
N ASP A 158 8.99 -4.16 10.68
CA ASP A 158 9.82 -4.11 9.46
C ASP A 158 8.95 -3.94 8.21
N LEU A 159 7.85 -4.70 8.09
CA LEU A 159 6.93 -4.56 6.97
C LEU A 159 6.31 -3.17 6.91
N GLY A 160 5.87 -2.62 8.05
CA GLY A 160 5.38 -1.24 8.13
C GLY A 160 6.44 -0.23 7.67
N SER A 161 7.69 -0.42 8.09
CA SER A 161 8.85 0.39 7.71
C SER A 161 9.19 0.25 6.23
N LEU A 162 9.13 -0.96 5.65
CA LEU A 162 9.31 -1.20 4.22
C LEU A 162 8.25 -0.47 3.40
N VAL A 163 6.98 -0.52 3.83
CA VAL A 163 5.87 0.18 3.18
C VAL A 163 5.92 1.70 3.42
N SER A 164 6.55 2.21 4.47
CA SER A 164 6.73 3.67 4.63
C SER A 164 7.93 4.20 3.86
N ASN A 165 9.00 3.40 3.76
CA ASN A 165 10.28 3.80 3.20
C ASN A 165 10.40 3.55 1.69
N PHE A 166 9.38 2.98 1.04
CA PHE A 166 9.40 2.69 -0.41
C PHE A 166 9.44 3.94 -1.31
N LYS A 167 9.13 5.15 -0.81
CA LYS A 167 9.01 6.37 -1.64
C LYS A 167 10.21 6.60 -2.59
N PRO A 168 11.48 6.38 -2.17
CA PRO A 168 12.65 6.51 -3.03
C PRO A 168 12.79 5.41 -4.10
N SER A 169 12.13 4.25 -3.96
CA SER A 169 12.28 3.17 -4.94
C SER A 169 11.35 3.36 -6.15
N GLY A 170 10.18 3.96 -5.93
CA GLY A 170 9.17 4.17 -6.96
C GLY A 170 8.66 2.87 -7.59
N LYS A 171 8.62 1.78 -6.82
CA LYS A 171 8.28 0.41 -7.29
C LYS A 171 7.20 -0.30 -6.47
N VAL A 172 6.67 0.35 -5.45
CA VAL A 172 5.68 -0.23 -4.52
C VAL A 172 4.54 0.77 -4.35
N VAL A 173 3.31 0.29 -4.17
CA VAL A 173 2.16 1.13 -3.85
C VAL A 173 1.78 0.89 -2.38
N PRO A 174 1.97 1.87 -1.47
CA PRO A 174 1.45 1.75 -0.12
C PRO A 174 -0.07 1.91 -0.18
N ILE A 175 -0.79 1.01 0.48
CA ILE A 175 -2.24 1.14 0.59
C ILE A 175 -2.61 0.94 2.06
N ARG A 176 -3.41 1.85 2.59
CA ARG A 176 -3.99 1.71 3.92
C ARG A 176 -5.35 1.05 3.83
N ILE A 177 -5.83 0.55 4.96
CA ILE A 177 -7.16 -0.04 5.02
C ILE A 177 -8.27 0.95 4.65
N SER A 178 -8.12 2.24 4.98
CA SER A 178 -9.04 3.30 4.51
C SER A 178 -9.15 3.33 2.98
N ASP A 179 -8.00 3.33 2.32
CA ASP A 179 -7.89 3.59 0.89
C ASP A 179 -8.38 2.39 0.09
N ILE A 180 -7.99 1.17 0.51
CA ILE A 180 -8.46 -0.04 -0.14
C ILE A 180 -9.96 -0.23 0.07
N THR A 181 -10.49 0.12 1.24
CA THR A 181 -11.93 0.00 1.53
C THR A 181 -12.72 0.97 0.68
N LEU A 182 -12.25 2.21 0.51
CA LEU A 182 -12.84 3.18 -0.40
C LEU A 182 -12.86 2.64 -1.84
N ALA A 183 -11.74 2.09 -2.31
CA ALA A 183 -11.67 1.47 -3.63
C ALA A 183 -12.62 0.27 -3.77
N MET A 184 -12.77 -0.57 -2.74
CA MET A 184 -13.72 -1.70 -2.73
C MET A 184 -15.20 -1.30 -2.69
N LEU A 185 -15.49 -0.04 -2.36
CA LEU A 185 -16.83 0.55 -2.41
C LEU A 185 -17.09 1.29 -3.72
N SER A 186 -16.04 1.68 -4.45
CA SER A 186 -16.17 2.29 -5.77
C SER A 186 -16.88 1.32 -6.72
N LYS A 187 -17.73 1.88 -7.58
CA LYS A 187 -18.40 1.12 -8.65
C LYS A 187 -17.47 0.82 -9.81
N THR A 188 -16.29 1.44 -9.85
CA THR A 188 -15.40 1.41 -11.01
C THR A 188 -13.96 1.12 -10.68
N THR A 189 -13.42 1.74 -9.64
CA THR A 189 -12.02 1.59 -9.28
C THR A 189 -11.76 0.17 -8.79
N SER A 190 -10.77 -0.47 -9.40
CA SER A 190 -10.28 -1.78 -8.97
C SER A 190 -9.20 -1.58 -7.90
N PRO A 191 -9.37 -2.11 -6.68
CA PRO A 191 -8.37 -1.96 -5.63
C PRO A 191 -7.05 -2.64 -5.99
N ILE A 192 -5.96 -2.09 -5.45
CA ILE A 192 -4.63 -2.68 -5.57
C ILE A 192 -3.95 -2.70 -4.20
N ALA A 193 -3.02 -3.63 -4.02
CA ALA A 193 -2.22 -3.75 -2.81
C ALA A 193 -0.83 -4.29 -3.12
N PRO A 194 0.22 -3.90 -2.38
CA PRO A 194 1.57 -4.41 -2.59
C PRO A 194 1.63 -5.89 -2.21
N ILE A 195 2.46 -6.66 -2.94
CA ILE A 195 2.71 -8.07 -2.62
C ILE A 195 3.96 -8.17 -1.74
N VAL A 196 3.91 -9.03 -0.73
CA VAL A 196 5.06 -9.36 0.12
C VAL A 196 5.51 -10.80 -0.14
N LYS A 197 6.82 -10.98 -0.26
CA LYS A 197 7.51 -12.24 -0.57
C LYS A 197 8.64 -12.47 0.42
N LEU A 198 9.09 -13.72 0.52
CA LEU A 198 10.33 -14.09 1.21
C LEU A 198 11.43 -14.36 0.19
N ASP A 199 12.65 -13.90 0.48
CA ASP A 199 13.84 -14.31 -0.25
C ASP A 199 14.33 -15.70 0.21
N GLU A 200 15.38 -16.22 -0.42
CA GLU A 200 15.96 -17.54 -0.06
C GLU A 200 16.51 -17.58 1.38
N ALA A 201 16.84 -16.42 1.96
CA ALA A 201 17.29 -16.28 3.34
C ALA A 201 16.13 -16.12 4.34
N GLY A 202 14.89 -16.06 3.85
CA GLY A 202 13.69 -15.87 4.66
C GLY A 202 13.43 -14.43 5.09
N HIS A 203 14.05 -13.43 4.44
CA HIS A 203 13.73 -12.02 4.67
C HIS A 203 12.56 -11.58 3.80
N SER A 204 11.67 -10.79 4.40
CA SER A 204 10.57 -10.21 3.65
C SER A 204 10.99 -9.03 2.79
N TYR A 205 10.48 -9.00 1.57
CA TYR A 205 10.58 -7.85 0.67
C TYR A 205 9.25 -7.57 -0.03
N LEU A 206 9.01 -6.29 -0.31
CA LEU A 206 7.87 -5.86 -1.09
C LEU A 206 8.21 -5.96 -2.57
N SER A 207 7.29 -6.52 -3.33
CA SER A 207 7.40 -6.68 -4.77
C SER A 207 6.03 -6.61 -5.40
N ASP A 208 5.99 -6.31 -6.70
CA ASP A 208 4.78 -6.37 -7.50
C ASP A 208 3.60 -5.56 -6.89
N THR A 209 2.44 -5.63 -7.51
CA THR A 209 1.22 -5.02 -6.96
C THR A 209 0.03 -5.86 -7.38
N ALA A 210 -0.64 -6.46 -6.40
CA ALA A 210 -1.86 -7.23 -6.57
C ALA A 210 -2.99 -6.35 -7.12
N ILE A 211 -3.75 -6.92 -8.05
CA ILE A 211 -4.95 -6.32 -8.64
C ILE A 211 -6.16 -7.09 -8.12
N ILE A 212 -7.09 -6.38 -7.51
CA ILE A 212 -8.36 -6.91 -7.03
C ILE A 212 -9.45 -6.40 -7.97
N LYS A 213 -10.23 -7.33 -8.53
CA LYS A 213 -11.39 -7.00 -9.37
C LYS A 213 -12.55 -7.93 -9.01
N ASN A 214 -13.77 -7.38 -9.03
CA ASN A 214 -14.97 -8.10 -8.61
C ASN A 214 -14.78 -8.78 -7.25
N ASN A 215 -14.09 -8.08 -6.34
CA ASN A 215 -13.80 -8.53 -5.00
C ASN A 215 -12.99 -9.84 -4.93
N ARG A 216 -12.03 -10.03 -5.85
CA ARG A 216 -11.06 -11.13 -5.87
C ARG A 216 -9.74 -10.66 -6.43
N TYR A 217 -8.63 -11.18 -5.91
CA TYR A 217 -7.33 -11.09 -6.56
C TYR A 217 -7.40 -11.77 -7.94
N VAL A 218 -7.06 -11.04 -9.00
CA VAL A 218 -7.10 -11.54 -10.39
C VAL A 218 -5.72 -11.64 -11.05
N GLY A 219 -4.70 -11.04 -10.44
CA GLY A 219 -3.33 -11.02 -10.95
C GLY A 219 -2.54 -9.86 -10.35
N ASN A 220 -1.40 -9.53 -10.93
CA ASN A 220 -0.53 -8.47 -10.43
C ASN A 220 0.13 -7.65 -11.54
N LEU A 221 0.51 -6.43 -11.19
CA LEU A 221 1.54 -5.65 -11.86
C LEU A 221 2.91 -6.14 -11.37
N ASN A 222 3.90 -6.27 -12.24
CA ASN A 222 5.29 -6.39 -11.84
C ASN A 222 5.86 -5.03 -11.41
N SER A 223 7.14 -4.96 -11.02
CA SER A 223 7.77 -3.70 -10.57
C SER A 223 7.77 -2.57 -11.62
N GLU A 224 7.93 -2.89 -12.91
CA GLU A 224 7.93 -1.89 -13.98
C GLU A 224 6.50 -1.42 -14.30
N GLU A 225 5.55 -2.35 -14.40
CA GLU A 225 4.12 -2.06 -14.55
C GLU A 225 3.60 -1.24 -13.35
N THR A 226 4.05 -1.54 -12.13
CA THR A 226 3.72 -0.78 -10.91
C THR A 226 4.25 0.66 -10.98
N ARG A 227 5.47 0.84 -11.50
CA ARG A 227 6.03 2.17 -11.73
C ARG A 227 5.20 2.94 -12.76
N GLY A 228 4.75 2.30 -13.83
CA GLY A 228 3.83 2.91 -14.81
C GLY A 228 2.52 3.37 -14.17
N TYR A 229 1.97 2.58 -13.25
CA TYR A 229 0.83 2.99 -12.43
C TYR A 229 1.12 4.24 -11.59
N LEU A 230 2.28 4.28 -10.92
CA LEU A 230 2.68 5.41 -10.09
C LEU A 230 2.89 6.69 -10.91
N TRP A 231 3.43 6.59 -12.13
CA TRP A 231 3.52 7.71 -13.08
C TRP A 231 2.14 8.27 -13.40
N ILE A 232 1.24 7.44 -13.92
CA ILE A 232 -0.09 7.87 -14.38
C ILE A 232 -0.90 8.49 -13.24
N THR A 233 -0.84 7.91 -12.04
CA THR A 233 -1.60 8.39 -10.88
C THR A 233 -0.94 9.53 -10.11
N ASN A 234 0.17 10.09 -10.61
CA ASN A 234 0.92 11.18 -9.96
C ASN A 234 1.40 10.83 -8.53
N LYS A 235 1.63 9.53 -8.27
CA LYS A 235 2.08 9.00 -6.97
C LYS A 235 3.57 8.71 -6.93
N LEU A 236 4.24 8.69 -8.08
CA LEU A 236 5.71 8.67 -8.14
C LEU A 236 6.24 10.04 -7.68
N LYS A 237 7.25 10.03 -6.80
CA LYS A 237 7.87 11.29 -6.30
C LYS A 237 9.37 11.30 -6.46
N SER A 238 10.01 10.15 -6.33
CA SER A 238 11.42 9.96 -6.61
C SER A 238 11.66 8.52 -7.08
N GLY A 239 12.87 8.25 -7.55
CA GLY A 239 13.24 6.96 -8.10
C GLY A 239 14.47 7.05 -8.99
N ILE A 240 14.95 5.90 -9.47
CA ILE A 240 16.01 5.82 -10.46
C ILE A 240 15.45 5.26 -11.76
N ILE A 241 15.74 5.94 -12.87
CA ILE A 241 15.54 5.47 -14.24
C ILE A 241 16.89 5.01 -14.77
N ASN A 242 16.97 3.74 -15.16
CA ASN A 242 18.16 3.21 -15.82
C ASN A 242 17.86 3.11 -17.31
N ILE A 243 18.67 3.78 -18.12
CA ILE A 243 18.61 3.70 -19.57
C ILE A 243 19.80 2.87 -20.04
N GLU A 244 19.51 1.81 -20.78
CA GLU A 244 20.50 0.92 -21.38
C GLU A 244 20.27 0.86 -22.89
N ASP A 245 21.31 1.14 -23.67
CA ASP A 245 21.36 0.90 -25.11
C ASP A 245 22.63 0.08 -25.41
N LYS A 246 22.43 -1.21 -25.69
CA LYS A 246 23.54 -2.15 -25.91
C LYS A 246 24.26 -1.91 -27.24
N GLU A 247 23.57 -1.37 -28.25
CA GLU A 247 24.19 -1.10 -29.56
C GLU A 247 25.12 0.10 -29.47
N LYS A 248 24.74 1.10 -28.66
CA LYS A 248 25.55 2.31 -28.42
C LYS A 248 26.47 2.23 -27.20
N ASP A 249 26.48 1.10 -26.50
CA ASP A 249 27.19 0.86 -25.23
C ASP A 249 26.90 1.95 -24.17
N ILE A 250 25.62 2.28 -24.01
CA ILE A 250 25.11 3.27 -23.04
C ILE A 250 24.54 2.52 -21.84
N LEU A 251 24.96 2.92 -20.64
CA LEU A 251 24.30 2.55 -19.39
C LEU A 251 24.38 3.74 -18.42
N ILE A 252 23.25 4.43 -18.28
CA ILE A 252 23.15 5.68 -17.53
C ILE A 252 21.99 5.59 -16.55
N ALA A 253 22.24 6.02 -15.32
CA ALA A 253 21.23 6.14 -14.28
C ALA A 253 20.84 7.61 -14.07
N PHE A 254 19.55 7.89 -14.12
CA PHE A 254 18.96 9.20 -13.81
C PHE A 254 18.17 9.11 -12.50
N GLU A 255 18.40 10.07 -11.61
CA GLU A 255 17.62 10.24 -10.39
C GLU A 255 16.42 11.15 -10.68
N ILE A 256 15.22 10.68 -10.38
CA ILE A 256 13.98 11.46 -10.44
C ILE A 256 13.91 12.35 -9.20
N ILE A 257 13.81 13.66 -9.41
CA ILE A 257 13.70 14.68 -8.36
C ILE A 257 12.23 14.97 -8.06
N ASP A 258 11.43 15.11 -9.12
CA ASP A 258 10.02 15.43 -9.03
C ASP A 258 9.30 14.94 -10.29
N THR A 259 8.01 14.66 -10.15
CA THR A 259 7.14 14.27 -11.26
C THR A 259 5.77 14.89 -11.14
N ASN A 260 5.15 15.10 -12.29
CA ASN A 260 3.79 15.56 -12.39
C ASN A 260 3.05 14.77 -13.46
N SER A 261 1.77 14.48 -13.21
CA SER A 261 0.88 13.83 -14.15
C SER A 261 -0.45 14.56 -14.20
N LYS A 262 -0.91 14.83 -15.42
CA LYS A 262 -2.21 15.44 -15.70
C LYS A 262 -3.00 14.51 -16.60
N LEU A 263 -4.26 14.31 -16.23
CA LEU A 263 -5.23 13.51 -16.98
C LEU A 263 -6.29 14.42 -17.57
N LYS A 264 -6.66 14.18 -18.82
CA LYS A 264 -7.79 14.82 -19.49
C LYS A 264 -8.52 13.80 -20.36
N PHE A 265 -9.84 13.98 -20.48
CA PHE A 265 -10.69 13.04 -21.20
C PHE A 265 -11.40 13.76 -22.34
N ASN A 266 -11.28 13.21 -23.54
CA ASN A 266 -11.94 13.71 -24.74
C ASN A 266 -13.05 12.74 -25.16
N PHE A 267 -14.29 13.24 -25.24
CA PHE A 267 -15.48 12.42 -25.48
C PHE A 267 -16.02 12.65 -26.90
N LYS A 268 -15.23 12.27 -27.92
CA LYS A 268 -15.67 12.30 -29.33
C LYS A 268 -16.34 10.97 -29.69
N GLU A 269 -16.03 10.39 -30.86
CA GLU A 269 -16.52 9.06 -31.25
C GLU A 269 -15.98 7.99 -30.28
N ASP A 270 -14.67 8.02 -30.03
CA ASP A 270 -14.02 7.26 -28.96
C ASP A 270 -13.66 8.15 -27.78
N ILE A 271 -13.60 7.57 -26.58
CA ILE A 271 -13.08 8.25 -25.40
C ILE A 271 -11.56 8.13 -25.41
N VAL A 272 -10.88 9.26 -25.54
CA VAL A 272 -9.42 9.35 -25.48
C VAL A 272 -9.00 9.87 -24.11
N VAL A 273 -8.10 9.13 -23.46
CA VAL A 273 -7.42 9.53 -22.22
C VAL A 273 -6.10 10.19 -22.62
N GLU A 274 -6.07 11.52 -22.51
CA GLU A 274 -4.87 12.33 -22.71
C GLU A 274 -4.08 12.33 -21.39
N ILE A 275 -2.89 11.70 -21.39
CA ILE A 275 -2.00 11.57 -20.24
C ILE A 275 -0.73 12.40 -20.51
N SER A 276 -0.56 13.48 -19.76
CA SER A 276 0.66 14.29 -19.82
C SER A 276 1.54 14.00 -18.61
N LEU A 277 2.74 13.48 -18.85
CA LEU A 277 3.74 13.15 -17.84
C LEU A 277 4.92 14.12 -17.93
N GLU A 278 5.28 14.72 -16.81
CA GLU A 278 6.42 15.61 -16.68
C GLU A 278 7.40 15.01 -15.65
N ALA A 279 8.69 14.99 -15.96
CA ALA A 279 9.73 14.49 -15.07
C ALA A 279 10.92 15.45 -15.02
N HIS A 280 11.38 15.75 -13.81
CA HIS A 280 12.63 16.46 -13.58
C HIS A 280 13.66 15.47 -13.04
N THR A 281 14.79 15.34 -13.71
CA THR A 281 15.82 14.36 -13.36
C THR A 281 17.19 14.99 -13.16
N ASN A 282 18.02 14.33 -12.37
CA ASN A 282 19.46 14.55 -12.31
C ASN A 282 20.16 13.37 -12.96
N LEU A 283 21.28 13.64 -13.64
CA LEU A 283 22.20 12.60 -14.03
C LEU A 283 22.89 12.06 -12.78
N GLY A 284 22.69 10.77 -12.48
CA GLY A 284 23.24 10.12 -11.30
C GLY A 284 24.64 9.59 -11.55
N ASN A 285 24.76 8.54 -12.36
CA ASN A 285 26.04 7.89 -12.63
C ASN A 285 26.14 7.42 -14.09
N ASN A 286 27.29 7.64 -14.70
CA ASN A 286 27.61 7.19 -16.06
C ASN A 286 28.54 5.98 -15.98
N LEU A 287 27.98 4.78 -16.02
CA LEU A 287 28.79 3.55 -15.98
C LEU A 287 29.39 3.24 -17.35
N LYS A 288 28.66 3.56 -18.42
CA LYS A 288 29.13 3.52 -19.79
C LYS A 288 28.49 4.64 -20.60
N SER A 289 29.31 5.55 -21.11
CA SER A 289 28.88 6.56 -22.06
C SER A 289 30.00 6.73 -23.07
N THR A 290 29.72 6.38 -24.33
CA THR A 290 30.54 6.84 -25.44
C THR A 290 30.53 8.37 -25.45
N LYS A 291 31.62 9.01 -25.90
CA LYS A 291 31.78 10.49 -25.92
C LYS A 291 30.80 11.24 -26.85
N ASN A 292 29.79 10.57 -27.42
CA ASN A 292 29.00 11.03 -28.56
C ASN A 292 27.49 11.16 -28.31
N VAL A 293 27.00 10.95 -27.08
CA VAL A 293 25.57 11.10 -26.77
C VAL A 293 25.26 12.54 -26.38
N THR A 294 24.26 13.14 -27.03
CA THR A 294 23.81 14.51 -26.71
C THR A 294 22.77 14.50 -25.58
N GLU A 295 22.63 15.61 -24.86
CA GLU A 295 21.59 15.75 -23.83
C GLU A 295 20.18 15.53 -24.41
N LYS A 296 19.93 16.04 -25.62
CA LYS A 296 18.67 15.85 -26.34
C LYS A 296 18.35 14.38 -26.60
N GLU A 297 19.37 13.57 -26.90
CA GLU A 297 19.20 12.13 -27.08
C GLU A 297 18.90 11.44 -25.75
N LEU A 298 19.57 11.82 -24.66
CA LEU A 298 19.26 11.32 -23.31
C LEU A 298 17.85 11.66 -22.84
N ILE A 299 17.38 12.88 -23.13
CA ILE A 299 16.00 13.31 -22.86
C ILE A 299 15.03 12.41 -23.63
N ARG A 300 15.25 12.22 -24.94
CA ARG A 300 14.38 11.39 -25.78
C ARG A 300 14.32 9.94 -25.30
N MET A 301 15.46 9.35 -24.91
CA MET A 301 15.50 7.98 -24.38
C MET A 301 14.73 7.86 -23.05
N GLN A 302 14.81 8.86 -22.17
CA GLN A 302 14.02 8.89 -20.94
C GLN A 302 12.51 9.04 -21.24
N GLU A 303 12.13 9.90 -22.18
CA GLU A 303 10.74 10.10 -22.60
C GLU A 303 10.13 8.81 -23.17
N GLU A 304 10.86 8.13 -24.06
CA GLU A 304 10.47 6.82 -24.62
C GLU A 304 10.32 5.77 -23.50
N HIS A 305 11.30 5.65 -22.61
CA HIS A 305 11.26 4.69 -21.50
C HIS A 305 10.09 4.92 -20.54
N ILE A 306 9.82 6.17 -20.16
CA ILE A 306 8.69 6.52 -19.29
C ILE A 306 7.36 6.21 -19.99
N LYS A 307 7.24 6.56 -21.28
CA LYS A 307 6.06 6.28 -22.09
C LYS A 307 5.77 4.80 -22.19
N GLU A 308 6.78 3.98 -22.47
CA GLU A 308 6.67 2.52 -22.52
C GLU A 308 6.26 1.95 -21.16
N THR A 309 6.87 2.43 -20.08
CA THR A 309 6.57 2.02 -18.71
C THR A 309 5.10 2.30 -18.35
N ALA A 310 4.61 3.50 -18.67
CA ALA A 310 3.20 3.87 -18.48
C ALA A 310 2.26 2.99 -19.33
N MET A 311 2.62 2.73 -20.58
CA MET A 311 1.84 1.88 -21.48
C MET A 311 1.77 0.42 -21.01
N LYS A 312 2.86 -0.13 -20.44
CA LYS A 312 2.87 -1.47 -19.83
C LYS A 312 1.81 -1.59 -18.72
N ALA A 313 1.70 -0.58 -17.86
CA ALA A 313 0.67 -0.54 -16.81
C ALA A 313 -0.75 -0.49 -17.40
N ILE A 314 -0.98 0.33 -18.43
CA ILE A 314 -2.28 0.44 -19.11
C ILE A 314 -2.66 -0.90 -19.76
N ASN A 315 -1.73 -1.54 -20.47
CA ASN A 315 -1.96 -2.82 -21.11
C ASN A 315 -2.31 -3.90 -20.08
N LYS A 316 -1.62 -3.92 -18.93
CA LYS A 316 -1.90 -4.85 -17.84
C LYS A 316 -3.27 -4.61 -17.21
N ALA A 317 -3.63 -3.35 -16.98
CA ALA A 317 -4.95 -2.97 -16.50
C ALA A 317 -6.06 -3.39 -17.47
N ASN A 318 -5.86 -3.18 -18.78
CA ASN A 318 -6.80 -3.60 -19.83
C ASN A 318 -6.91 -5.12 -19.94
N TYR A 319 -5.81 -5.86 -19.81
CA TYR A 319 -5.81 -7.32 -19.79
C TYR A 319 -6.74 -7.88 -18.70
N TYR A 320 -6.68 -7.33 -17.49
CA TYR A 320 -7.60 -7.70 -16.41
C TYR A 320 -8.95 -6.95 -16.48
N ASN A 321 -9.09 -6.00 -17.40
CA ASN A 321 -10.19 -5.05 -17.51
C ASN A 321 -10.48 -4.38 -16.15
N ALA A 322 -9.41 -3.98 -15.45
CA ALA A 322 -9.44 -3.46 -14.09
C ALA A 322 -9.01 -1.98 -14.12
N ASP A 323 -9.93 -1.07 -13.78
CA ASP A 323 -9.62 0.36 -13.65
C ASP A 323 -8.86 0.61 -12.34
N ILE A 324 -7.57 0.26 -12.34
CA ILE A 324 -6.68 0.48 -11.19
C ILE A 324 -6.31 1.96 -11.03
N PHE A 325 -6.44 2.76 -12.08
CA PHE A 325 -6.05 4.18 -12.11
C PHE A 325 -7.12 5.10 -11.49
N GLY A 326 -8.37 4.63 -11.44
CA GLY A 326 -9.51 5.41 -10.97
C GLY A 326 -10.05 6.37 -12.02
N PHE A 327 -9.92 6.04 -13.32
CA PHE A 327 -10.45 6.87 -14.40
C PHE A 327 -11.96 7.05 -14.30
N GLY A 328 -12.71 6.02 -13.90
CA GLY A 328 -14.15 6.10 -13.72
C GLY A 328 -14.55 7.12 -12.66
N GLU A 329 -13.87 7.10 -11.50
CA GLU A 329 -14.09 8.08 -10.43
C GLU A 329 -13.66 9.49 -10.87
N TYR A 330 -12.56 9.61 -11.60
CA TYR A 330 -12.13 10.90 -12.15
C TYR A 330 -13.17 11.47 -13.12
N ILE A 331 -13.71 10.65 -14.02
CA ILE A 331 -14.76 11.04 -14.96
C ILE A 331 -16.05 11.40 -14.22
N HIS A 332 -16.42 10.62 -13.20
CA HIS A 332 -17.58 10.90 -12.37
C HIS A 332 -17.48 12.28 -11.69
N ALA A 333 -16.31 12.60 -11.12
CA ALA A 333 -16.08 13.86 -10.44
C ALA A 333 -16.00 15.07 -11.39
N ASN A 334 -15.33 14.93 -12.54
CA ASN A 334 -14.99 16.08 -13.41
C ASN A 334 -15.91 16.21 -14.64
N TYR A 335 -16.57 15.12 -15.08
CA TYR A 335 -17.42 15.07 -16.27
C TYR A 335 -18.77 14.37 -15.98
N PRO A 336 -19.57 14.88 -15.01
CA PRO A 336 -20.75 14.19 -14.51
C PRO A 336 -21.83 13.93 -15.57
N LYS A 337 -21.92 14.77 -16.61
CA LYS A 337 -22.88 14.58 -17.73
C LYS A 337 -22.49 13.39 -18.60
N GLN A 338 -21.20 13.23 -18.89
CA GLN A 338 -20.65 12.14 -19.68
C GLN A 338 -20.69 10.85 -18.87
N TRP A 339 -20.34 10.93 -17.58
CA TRP A 339 -20.41 9.81 -16.65
C TRP A 339 -21.77 9.09 -16.65
N LYS A 340 -22.88 9.85 -16.54
CA LYS A 340 -24.24 9.28 -16.55
C LYS A 340 -24.54 8.40 -17.77
N LYS A 341 -23.87 8.64 -18.90
CA LYS A 341 -24.05 7.85 -20.14
C LYS A 341 -23.32 6.52 -20.09
N ILE A 342 -22.21 6.44 -19.36
CA ILE A 342 -21.29 5.28 -19.36
C ILE A 342 -21.31 4.49 -18.06
N GLU A 343 -21.85 5.03 -16.95
CA GLU A 343 -21.74 4.42 -15.60
C GLU A 343 -22.16 2.94 -15.55
N LYS A 344 -23.24 2.58 -16.28
CA LYS A 344 -23.80 1.22 -16.26
C LYS A 344 -22.91 0.20 -16.96
N ASN A 345 -22.13 0.67 -17.94
CA ASN A 345 -21.30 -0.16 -18.80
C ASN A 345 -19.81 0.18 -18.64
N TRP A 346 -19.41 0.77 -17.51
CA TRP A 346 -18.06 1.28 -17.32
C TRP A 346 -16.98 0.25 -17.65
N SER A 347 -17.15 -1.01 -17.22
CA SER A 347 -16.16 -2.05 -17.52
C SER A 347 -16.01 -2.32 -19.02
N HIS A 348 -17.07 -2.21 -19.81
CA HIS A 348 -16.95 -2.29 -21.27
C HIS A 348 -16.28 -1.03 -21.82
N THR A 349 -16.73 0.16 -21.40
CA THR A 349 -16.15 1.44 -21.83
C THR A 349 -14.66 1.53 -21.53
N PHE A 350 -14.23 1.11 -20.34
CA PHE A 350 -12.82 1.07 -19.92
C PHE A 350 -11.97 0.28 -20.90
N SER A 351 -12.43 -0.90 -21.33
CA SER A 351 -11.71 -1.75 -22.28
C SER A 351 -11.55 -1.16 -23.69
N GLN A 352 -12.33 -0.13 -24.02
CA GLN A 352 -12.33 0.53 -25.33
C GLN A 352 -11.66 1.92 -25.30
N LEU A 353 -11.15 2.35 -24.14
CA LEU A 353 -10.46 3.63 -24.03
C LEU A 353 -9.23 3.64 -24.93
N LYS A 354 -9.04 4.77 -25.62
CA LYS A 354 -7.81 5.08 -26.34
C LYS A 354 -6.91 5.92 -25.45
N TYR A 355 -5.59 5.77 -25.59
CA TYR A 355 -4.62 6.44 -24.74
C TYR A 355 -3.65 7.24 -25.59
N GLU A 356 -3.49 8.52 -25.26
CA GLU A 356 -2.49 9.40 -25.84
C GLU A 356 -1.55 9.84 -24.71
N ILE A 357 -0.28 9.42 -24.78
CA ILE A 357 0.72 9.71 -23.75
C ILE A 357 1.77 10.66 -24.33
N ASP A 358 1.83 11.84 -23.73
CA ASP A 358 2.86 12.86 -23.93
C ASP A 358 3.79 12.87 -22.72
N VAL A 359 5.10 12.81 -22.97
CA VAL A 359 6.11 12.81 -21.90
C VAL A 359 7.09 13.93 -22.16
N LYS A 360 7.40 14.69 -21.11
CA LYS A 360 8.42 15.74 -21.14
C LYS A 360 9.41 15.52 -20.02
N VAL A 361 10.69 15.48 -20.38
CA VAL A 361 11.79 15.32 -19.42
C VAL A 361 12.69 16.56 -19.44
N GLU A 362 13.08 17.01 -18.25
CA GLU A 362 14.11 18.04 -18.09
C GLU A 362 15.22 17.53 -17.16
N ILE A 363 16.47 17.60 -17.62
CA ILE A 363 17.65 17.25 -16.81
C ILE A 363 18.09 18.53 -16.08
N LYS A 364 17.91 18.56 -14.75
CA LYS A 364 18.21 19.74 -13.91
C LYS A 364 19.68 19.85 -13.56
N SER A 365 20.36 18.74 -13.35
CA SER A 365 21.78 18.71 -13.03
C SER A 365 22.46 17.50 -13.64
N HIS A 366 23.68 17.72 -14.06
CA HIS A 366 24.58 16.69 -14.56
C HIS A 366 25.40 16.05 -13.43
N GLY A 367 25.28 16.53 -12.18
CA GLY A 367 26.20 16.16 -11.10
C GLY A 367 27.61 16.74 -11.33
N ARG A 368 28.58 16.41 -10.46
CA ARG A 368 29.99 16.78 -10.66
C ARG A 368 30.63 15.85 -11.70
N ILE A 369 30.32 16.01 -12.98
CA ILE A 369 30.97 15.23 -14.04
C ILE A 369 32.35 15.83 -14.34
N THR A 370 33.38 15.00 -14.31
CA THR A 370 34.74 15.33 -14.77
C THR A 370 34.90 15.29 -16.29
N THR A 371 33.85 14.89 -17.03
CA THR A 371 33.85 14.74 -18.49
C THR A 371 32.70 15.58 -19.06
N LYS A 372 33.02 16.69 -19.72
CA LYS A 372 32.01 17.58 -20.30
C LYS A 372 31.27 16.89 -21.45
N TYR A 373 29.94 16.87 -21.39
CA TYR A 373 29.11 16.67 -22.58
C TYR A 373 29.22 17.91 -23.48
N LYS A 374 29.07 17.73 -24.80
CA LYS A 374 29.00 18.87 -25.73
C LYS A 374 27.66 19.56 -25.54
N GLU A 375 27.68 20.81 -25.09
CA GLU A 375 26.57 21.74 -25.27
C GLU A 375 26.51 22.10 -26.77
N GLU A 376 25.34 21.94 -27.40
CA GLU A 376 25.03 22.53 -28.70
C GLU A 376 24.14 23.76 -28.52
#